data_AF-A0A535KVU4-F1
#
_entry.id   AF-A0A535KVU4-F1
#
_cell.length_a   1.000
_cell.length_b   1.000
_cell.length_c   1.000
_cell.angle_alpha   90.00
_cell.angle_beta   90.00
_cell.angle_gamma   90.00
#
_symmetry.space_group_name_H-M   'P 1'
#
loop_
_entity.id
_entity.type
_entity.pdbx_description
1 polymer ?
#
loop_
_entity_poly.entity_id
_entity_poly.type
_entity_poly.pdbx_seq_one_letter_code
_entity_poly.pdbx_strand_id
1 'polypeptide(L)'
;MVDGIMNWTSAPLSAPGGWVLDREGSVHAYGSAPALMPSARWPGFDLARGFGSAGSSGGGGSFEQLYLRPEKHRDGWGVYYNQRDDRWANTGVGPSPWPIWKVGCLLADLAMVYTHFGYTGVTPATVAAHSEWFAMNGEIMNAAFSIPGHPATFNRRPTMAWIASWLRGGHPVIVGMKLKGGGTHFVTLTGLSGANDFWTNDPWEQNAAHVLFSGDWFDRGQVYEAIAFS
;
A
#
# COMPACT_ATOMS: atom_id res chain seq x y z
N MET A 1 1.99 -18.73 -3.42
CA MET A 1 2.28 -17.29 -3.17
C MET A 1 3.02 -17.24 -1.84
N VAL A 2 4.02 -16.38 -1.67
CA VAL A 2 5.09 -16.65 -0.67
C VAL A 2 4.57 -16.64 0.77
N ASP A 3 4.78 -17.77 1.45
CA ASP A 3 4.62 -18.00 2.87
C ASP A 3 5.99 -17.76 3.54
N GLY A 4 6.02 -17.06 4.67
CA GLY A 4 7.28 -16.83 5.37
C GLY A 4 7.81 -18.14 5.97
N ILE A 5 8.95 -18.64 5.49
CA ILE A 5 9.59 -19.82 6.08
C ILE A 5 10.61 -19.42 7.15
N MET A 6 10.49 -20.03 8.32
CA MET A 6 11.33 -19.81 9.48
C MET A 6 11.98 -21.13 9.89
N ASN A 7 13.30 -21.21 9.82
CA ASN A 7 14.03 -22.39 10.29
C ASN A 7 14.14 -22.36 11.82
N TRP A 8 13.83 -23.49 12.47
CA TRP A 8 14.01 -23.62 13.91
C TRP A 8 15.46 -23.96 14.23
N THR A 9 16.18 -23.02 14.80
CA THR A 9 17.64 -23.15 15.03
C THR A 9 18.00 -24.12 16.14
N SER A 10 17.04 -24.56 16.97
CA SER A 10 17.24 -25.68 17.91
C SER A 10 16.88 -27.04 17.33
N ALA A 11 16.45 -27.13 16.07
CA ALA A 11 16.17 -28.43 15.45
C ALA A 11 17.44 -29.30 15.46
N PRO A 12 17.36 -30.59 15.85
CA PRO A 12 18.47 -31.51 15.71
C PRO A 12 18.92 -31.60 14.25
N LEU A 13 20.23 -31.68 13.99
CA LEU A 13 20.75 -31.84 12.62
C LEU A 13 20.18 -33.08 11.92
N SER A 14 19.83 -34.11 12.67
CA SER A 14 19.21 -35.35 12.17
C SER A 14 17.71 -35.21 11.86
N ALA A 15 17.08 -34.12 12.28
CA ALA A 15 15.65 -33.85 12.10
C ALA A 15 15.43 -32.34 12.01
N PRO A 16 15.77 -31.70 10.88
CA PRO A 16 15.51 -30.27 10.69
C PRO A 16 14.00 -29.99 10.78
N GLY A 17 13.66 -28.76 11.15
CA GLY A 17 12.28 -28.34 11.28
C GLY A 17 12.15 -26.83 11.35
N GLY A 18 10.94 -26.34 11.20
CA GLY A 18 10.64 -24.93 11.28
C GLY A 18 9.15 -24.64 11.18
N TRP A 19 8.84 -23.40 10.86
CA TRP A 19 7.47 -22.92 10.70
C TRP A 19 7.28 -22.24 9.36
N VAL A 20 6.07 -22.36 8.84
CA VAL A 20 5.56 -21.60 7.71
C VAL A 20 4.46 -20.70 8.25
N LEU A 21 4.62 -19.39 8.09
CA LEU A 21 3.58 -18.39 8.39
C LEU A 21 2.78 -18.15 7.11
N ASP A 22 1.49 -18.44 7.15
CA ASP A 22 0.57 -18.01 6.11
C ASP A 22 0.17 -16.54 6.28
N ARG A 23 -0.47 -15.98 5.25
CA ARG A 23 -0.81 -14.56 5.20
C ARG A 23 -2.01 -14.16 6.07
N GLU A 24 -2.78 -15.13 6.55
CA GLU A 24 -3.89 -14.93 7.48
C GLU A 24 -3.44 -15.03 8.94
N GLY A 25 -2.15 -15.30 9.19
CA GLY A 25 -1.56 -15.36 10.53
C GLY A 25 -1.52 -16.76 11.15
N SER A 26 -1.85 -17.82 10.43
CA SER A 26 -1.65 -19.18 10.93
C SER A 26 -0.21 -19.63 10.76
N VAL A 27 0.27 -20.39 11.74
CA VAL A 27 1.64 -20.89 11.80
C VAL A 27 1.60 -22.41 11.69
N HIS A 28 2.19 -22.92 10.61
CA HIS A 28 2.22 -24.34 10.27
C HIS A 28 3.61 -24.89 10.58
N ALA A 29 3.72 -25.80 11.53
CA ALA A 29 4.98 -26.46 11.84
C ALA A 29 5.34 -27.49 10.75
N TYR A 30 6.62 -27.62 10.44
CA TYR A 30 7.16 -28.68 9.60
C TYR A 30 8.41 -29.31 10.25
N GLY A 31 8.71 -30.55 9.87
CA GLY A 31 9.85 -31.29 10.41
C GLY A 31 9.71 -31.54 11.92
N SER A 32 10.78 -31.33 12.68
CA SER A 32 10.79 -31.53 14.13
C SER A 32 10.25 -30.37 14.97
N ALA A 33 9.82 -29.27 14.34
CA ALA A 33 9.44 -28.08 15.07
C ALA A 33 8.14 -28.29 15.87
N PRO A 34 8.07 -27.77 17.10
CA PRO A 34 6.85 -27.85 17.89
C PRO A 34 5.74 -26.99 17.27
N ALA A 35 4.49 -27.41 17.45
CA ALA A 35 3.34 -26.58 17.06
C ALA A 35 3.33 -25.28 17.89
N LEU A 36 3.12 -24.15 17.23
CA LEU A 36 3.01 -22.85 17.88
C LEU A 36 1.62 -22.28 17.69
N MET A 37 1.12 -21.62 18.75
CA MET A 37 -0.11 -20.85 18.67
C MET A 37 0.24 -19.41 18.27
N PRO A 38 -0.29 -18.90 17.14
CA PRO A 38 -0.08 -17.52 16.76
C PRO A 38 -0.79 -16.59 17.73
N SER A 39 -0.16 -15.45 18.02
CA SER A 39 -0.72 -14.42 18.91
C SER A 39 -1.83 -13.61 18.27
N ALA A 40 -1.93 -13.60 16.93
CA ALA A 40 -2.96 -12.93 16.16
C ALA A 40 -3.25 -13.69 14.87
N ARG A 41 -4.48 -13.59 14.36
CA ARG A 41 -4.91 -14.10 13.06
C ARG A 41 -5.89 -13.12 12.44
N TRP A 42 -5.91 -13.08 11.11
CA TRP A 42 -6.80 -12.27 10.30
C TRP A 42 -7.44 -13.14 9.20
N PRO A 43 -8.40 -14.02 9.55
CA PRO A 43 -9.06 -14.88 8.57
C PRO A 43 -9.71 -14.05 7.45
N GLY A 44 -9.43 -14.41 6.21
CA GLY A 44 -9.88 -13.72 5.00
C GLY A 44 -9.02 -12.51 4.59
N PHE A 45 -7.97 -12.17 5.36
CA PHE A 45 -7.11 -11.03 5.07
C PHE A 45 -5.65 -11.44 4.95
N ASP A 46 -5.00 -10.96 3.89
CA ASP A 46 -3.54 -11.05 3.71
C ASP A 46 -2.87 -9.95 4.56
N LEU A 47 -2.65 -10.19 5.85
CA LEU A 47 -2.15 -9.20 6.82
C LEU A 47 -0.97 -9.67 7.67
N ALA A 48 -0.70 -10.96 7.78
CA ALA A 48 0.51 -11.40 8.45
C ALA A 48 1.73 -10.93 7.64
N ARG A 49 2.74 -10.34 8.31
CA ARG A 49 3.95 -9.77 7.67
C ARG A 49 5.25 -10.30 8.26
N GLY A 50 5.19 -10.84 9.46
CA GLY A 50 6.33 -11.41 10.12
C GLY A 50 5.95 -12.25 11.32
N PHE A 51 6.89 -13.09 11.74
CA PHE A 51 6.77 -13.98 12.86
C PHE A 51 7.97 -13.79 13.78
N GLY A 52 7.75 -13.82 15.09
CA GLY A 52 8.81 -13.85 16.09
C GLY A 52 8.41 -14.74 17.26
N SER A 53 9.28 -15.66 17.68
CA SER A 53 9.05 -16.48 18.86
C SER A 53 9.88 -16.01 20.05
N ALA A 54 9.25 -15.92 21.22
CA ALA A 54 9.92 -15.62 22.48
C ALA A 54 10.42 -16.94 23.10
N GLY A 55 11.65 -17.33 22.79
CA GLY A 55 12.30 -18.52 23.36
C GLY A 55 13.81 -18.49 23.15
N SER A 56 14.55 -19.38 23.82
CA SER A 56 16.02 -19.45 23.78
C SER A 56 16.61 -19.80 22.39
N SER A 57 15.76 -20.01 21.39
CA SER A 57 16.07 -20.16 19.95
C SER A 57 15.19 -19.29 19.05
N GLY A 58 14.70 -18.17 19.58
CA GLY A 58 13.81 -17.25 18.90
C GLY A 58 14.45 -16.64 17.65
N GLY A 59 13.96 -17.07 16.49
CA GLY A 59 14.18 -16.40 15.21
C GLY A 59 12.98 -15.53 14.88
N GLY A 60 13.25 -14.29 14.47
CA GLY A 60 12.26 -13.37 13.90
C GLY A 60 12.50 -13.21 12.40
N GLY A 61 11.45 -13.19 11.61
CA GLY A 61 11.54 -13.01 10.16
C GLY A 61 10.34 -12.22 9.67
N SER A 62 10.62 -11.13 8.97
CA SER A 62 9.65 -10.39 8.18
C SER A 62 9.85 -10.76 6.72
N PHE A 63 8.75 -10.89 5.98
CA PHE A 63 8.79 -11.03 4.53
C PHE A 63 8.41 -9.72 3.81
N GLU A 64 8.22 -8.63 4.56
CA GLU A 64 8.17 -7.31 3.94
C GLU A 64 9.51 -6.96 3.33
N GLN A 65 9.49 -6.69 2.03
CA GLN A 65 10.65 -6.19 1.32
C GLN A 65 10.56 -4.67 1.22
N LEU A 66 11.69 -3.98 1.40
CA LEU A 66 11.77 -2.54 1.15
C LEU A 66 11.52 -2.21 -0.33
N TYR A 67 11.96 -3.08 -1.23
CA TYR A 67 11.64 -3.05 -2.64
C TYR A 67 10.80 -4.26 -2.98
N LEU A 68 9.63 -4.02 -3.56
CA LEU A 68 8.69 -5.05 -3.91
C LEU A 68 8.94 -5.48 -5.35
N ARG A 69 8.84 -6.78 -5.61
CA ARG A 69 8.73 -7.26 -6.99
C ARG A 69 7.43 -6.72 -7.60
N PRO A 70 7.34 -6.61 -8.93
CA PRO A 70 6.15 -6.10 -9.59
C PRO A 70 4.88 -6.85 -9.20
N GLU A 71 3.98 -6.14 -8.51
CA GLU A 71 2.66 -6.65 -8.20
C GLU A 71 1.80 -6.56 -9.48
N LYS A 72 1.35 -7.71 -9.96
CA LYS A 72 0.49 -7.79 -11.15
C LYS A 72 -0.97 -7.78 -10.71
N HIS A 73 -1.48 -6.60 -10.36
CA HIS A 73 -2.89 -6.42 -10.06
C HIS A 73 -3.51 -5.39 -11.02
N ARG A 74 -4.36 -5.89 -11.92
CA ARG A 74 -5.12 -5.11 -12.90
C ARG A 74 -6.49 -5.73 -13.03
N ASP A 75 -7.52 -4.92 -12.91
CA ASP A 75 -8.92 -5.33 -12.99
C ASP A 75 -9.74 -4.35 -13.84
N GLY A 76 -11.06 -4.36 -13.67
CA GLY A 76 -11.96 -3.42 -14.34
C GLY A 76 -11.92 -2.00 -13.78
N TRP A 77 -11.36 -1.81 -12.57
CA TRP A 77 -11.20 -0.49 -11.97
C TRP A 77 -9.94 0.21 -12.47
N GLY A 78 -8.83 -0.50 -12.65
CA GLY A 78 -7.57 0.11 -13.08
C GLY A 78 -6.36 -0.81 -12.90
N VAL A 79 -5.17 -0.22 -12.87
CA VAL A 79 -3.92 -0.90 -12.51
C VAL A 79 -3.50 -0.44 -11.13
N TYR A 80 -3.15 -1.39 -10.26
CA TYR A 80 -2.55 -1.09 -8.95
C TYR A 80 -1.05 -0.86 -9.10
N TYR A 81 -0.54 0.16 -8.43
CA TYR A 81 0.88 0.47 -8.37
C TYR A 81 1.32 0.69 -6.92
N ASN A 82 2.40 0.01 -6.54
CA ASN A 82 3.06 0.25 -5.27
C ASN A 82 4.32 1.13 -5.49
N GLN A 83 4.53 2.15 -4.67
CA GLN A 83 5.69 3.05 -4.78
C GLN A 83 7.02 2.34 -4.55
N ARG A 84 7.02 1.20 -3.86
CA ARG A 84 8.18 0.36 -3.57
C ARG A 84 8.53 -0.64 -4.67
N ASP A 85 7.75 -0.71 -5.76
CA ASP A 85 8.02 -1.61 -6.89
C ASP A 85 9.39 -1.36 -7.52
N ASP A 86 10.20 -2.42 -7.66
CA ASP A 86 11.61 -2.37 -8.07
C ASP A 86 11.85 -1.69 -9.42
N ARG A 87 10.85 -1.66 -10.30
CA ARG A 87 10.91 -1.01 -11.62
C ARG A 87 11.09 0.50 -11.53
N TRP A 88 10.62 1.13 -10.45
CA TRP A 88 10.66 2.58 -10.30
C TRP A 88 11.06 3.07 -8.92
N ALA A 89 11.13 2.20 -7.92
CA ALA A 89 11.44 2.53 -6.54
C ALA A 89 12.61 3.52 -6.40
N ASN A 90 13.69 3.32 -7.16
CA ASN A 90 14.91 4.13 -7.12
C ASN A 90 14.93 5.32 -8.10
N THR A 91 13.83 5.61 -8.79
CA THR A 91 13.71 6.75 -9.71
C THR A 91 13.57 8.04 -8.91
N GLY A 92 14.26 9.10 -9.34
CA GLY A 92 14.13 10.44 -8.74
C GLY A 92 12.77 11.08 -9.03
N VAL A 93 12.31 11.95 -8.13
CA VAL A 93 11.01 12.62 -8.23
C VAL A 93 11.20 14.10 -8.56
N GLY A 94 11.06 14.50 -9.82
CA GLY A 94 11.29 15.88 -10.24
C GLY A 94 12.60 16.45 -9.66
N PRO A 95 12.59 17.64 -9.01
CA PRO A 95 13.76 18.20 -8.32
C PRO A 95 13.94 17.69 -6.87
N SER A 96 13.10 16.79 -6.37
CA SER A 96 13.22 16.22 -5.02
C SER A 96 14.52 15.43 -4.86
N PRO A 97 15.20 15.52 -3.70
CA PRO A 97 16.39 14.71 -3.42
C PRO A 97 16.05 13.25 -3.09
N TRP A 98 14.77 12.87 -3.05
CA TRP A 98 14.32 11.55 -2.63
C TRP A 98 13.69 10.75 -3.78
N PRO A 99 13.92 9.43 -3.80
CA PRO A 99 13.36 8.55 -4.81
C PRO A 99 11.90 8.17 -4.52
N ILE A 100 11.21 7.62 -5.53
CA ILE A 100 9.78 7.24 -5.47
C ILE A 100 9.46 6.34 -4.28
N TRP A 101 10.30 5.36 -3.94
CA TRP A 101 10.00 4.47 -2.83
C TRP A 101 9.81 5.22 -1.51
N LYS A 102 10.44 6.38 -1.34
CA LYS A 102 10.43 7.15 -0.10
C LYS A 102 9.35 8.22 -0.05
N VAL A 103 9.02 8.85 -1.18
CA VAL A 103 8.12 10.03 -1.23
C VAL A 103 7.04 9.93 -2.31
N GLY A 104 6.81 8.73 -2.87
CA GLY A 104 6.05 8.53 -4.09
C GLY A 104 4.60 8.08 -3.91
N CYS A 105 4.03 8.08 -2.71
CA CYS A 105 2.64 7.62 -2.48
C CYS A 105 1.66 8.34 -3.41
N LEU A 106 1.69 9.67 -3.43
CA LEU A 106 0.82 10.49 -4.26
C LEU A 106 1.07 10.33 -5.76
N LEU A 107 2.30 9.98 -6.17
CA LEU A 107 2.64 9.72 -7.58
C LEU A 107 2.05 8.38 -8.03
N ALA A 108 2.11 7.37 -7.16
CA ALA A 108 1.50 6.08 -7.40
C ALA A 108 -0.02 6.18 -7.42
N ASP A 109 -0.61 6.91 -6.47
CA ASP A 109 -2.04 7.21 -6.46
C ASP A 109 -2.51 7.89 -7.74
N LEU A 110 -1.81 8.94 -8.18
CA LEU A 110 -2.13 9.63 -9.43
C LEU A 110 -2.03 8.68 -10.63
N ALA A 111 -0.98 7.86 -10.72
CA ALA A 111 -0.85 6.87 -11.78
C ALA A 111 -2.00 5.85 -11.77
N MET A 112 -2.44 5.38 -10.60
CA MET A 112 -3.60 4.50 -10.47
C MET A 112 -4.88 5.18 -10.98
N VAL A 113 -5.12 6.44 -10.61
CA VAL A 113 -6.27 7.23 -11.09
C VAL A 113 -6.24 7.44 -12.60
N TYR A 114 -5.08 7.72 -13.20
CA TYR A 114 -4.96 7.78 -14.67
C TYR A 114 -5.40 6.47 -15.32
N THR A 115 -4.97 5.33 -14.79
CA THR A 115 -5.35 4.02 -15.35
C THR A 115 -6.83 3.70 -15.15
N HIS A 116 -7.45 4.23 -14.09
CA HIS A 116 -8.89 4.12 -13.87
C HIS A 116 -9.69 4.79 -14.99
N PHE A 117 -9.24 5.95 -15.45
CA PHE A 117 -9.82 6.65 -16.59
C PHE A 117 -9.38 6.09 -17.96
N GLY A 118 -8.73 4.92 -17.99
CA GLY A 118 -8.35 4.23 -19.22
C GLY A 118 -7.06 4.72 -19.87
N TYR A 119 -6.33 5.66 -19.25
CA TYR A 119 -5.02 6.06 -19.73
C TYR A 119 -4.02 4.93 -19.56
N THR A 120 -3.22 4.69 -20.59
CA THR A 120 -2.20 3.64 -20.60
C THR A 120 -0.80 4.26 -20.63
N GLY A 121 0.21 3.50 -20.21
CA GLY A 121 1.59 3.99 -20.15
C GLY A 121 1.88 4.93 -18.97
N VAL A 122 0.89 5.25 -18.14
CA VAL A 122 1.08 6.04 -16.91
C VAL A 122 1.49 5.10 -15.77
N THR A 123 2.66 5.37 -15.19
CA THR A 123 3.27 4.66 -14.07
C THR A 123 3.83 5.68 -13.07
N PRO A 124 4.19 5.26 -11.84
CA PRO A 124 4.83 6.19 -10.90
C PRO A 124 6.10 6.85 -11.47
N ALA A 125 6.91 6.12 -12.25
CA ALA A 125 8.09 6.66 -12.92
C ALA A 125 7.76 7.72 -13.97
N THR A 126 6.70 7.52 -14.76
CA THR A 126 6.33 8.52 -15.78
C THR A 126 5.77 9.78 -15.12
N VAL A 127 4.99 9.64 -14.04
CA VAL A 127 4.53 10.78 -13.23
C VAL A 127 5.72 11.55 -12.64
N ALA A 128 6.70 10.84 -12.08
CA ALA A 128 7.91 11.44 -11.50
C ALA A 128 8.77 12.20 -12.52
N ALA A 129 8.71 11.83 -13.80
CA ALA A 129 9.48 12.43 -14.88
C ALA A 129 8.93 13.79 -15.37
N HIS A 130 7.69 14.14 -15.03
CA HIS A 130 7.08 15.44 -15.35
C HIS A 130 7.63 16.53 -14.43
N SER A 131 8.82 17.05 -14.73
CA SER A 131 9.46 18.08 -13.90
C SER A 131 8.61 19.35 -13.74
N GLU A 132 7.77 19.66 -14.73
CA GLU A 132 6.80 20.75 -14.71
C GLU A 132 5.64 20.56 -13.71
N TRP A 133 5.46 19.35 -13.18
CA TRP A 133 4.48 19.03 -12.15
C TRP A 133 5.01 19.23 -10.73
N PHE A 134 6.28 19.61 -10.57
CA PHE A 134 6.91 19.78 -9.27
C PHE A 134 7.45 21.19 -9.11
N ALA A 135 7.24 21.76 -7.93
CA ALA A 135 7.90 22.99 -7.51
C ALA A 135 9.38 22.72 -7.23
N MET A 136 10.22 23.77 -7.18
CA MET A 136 11.67 23.62 -6.96
C MET A 136 12.04 22.92 -5.64
N ASN A 137 11.15 22.92 -4.66
CA ASN A 137 11.31 22.20 -3.38
C ASN A 137 10.87 20.72 -3.46
N GLY A 138 10.44 20.24 -4.63
CA GLY A 138 9.99 18.86 -4.85
C GLY A 138 8.51 18.60 -4.55
N GLU A 139 7.74 19.62 -4.17
CA GLU A 139 6.31 19.47 -3.92
C GLU A 139 5.53 19.34 -5.23
N ILE A 140 4.59 18.39 -5.29
CA ILE A 140 3.71 18.25 -6.45
C ILE A 140 2.76 19.45 -6.54
N MET A 141 2.61 20.00 -7.75
CA MET A 141 1.79 21.17 -8.03
C MET A 141 0.40 20.77 -8.54
N ASN A 142 -0.57 21.68 -8.42
CA ASN A 142 -1.95 21.45 -8.88
C ASN A 142 -2.06 21.02 -10.35
N ALA A 143 -1.08 21.39 -11.19
CA ALA A 143 -1.05 21.00 -12.60
C ALA A 143 -1.03 19.48 -12.81
N ALA A 144 -0.44 18.71 -11.89
CA ALA A 144 -0.37 17.25 -11.95
C ALA A 144 -1.75 16.58 -11.91
N PHE A 145 -2.72 17.22 -11.26
CA PHE A 145 -4.05 16.67 -11.01
C PHE A 145 -5.05 16.96 -12.13
N SER A 146 -4.64 17.69 -13.18
CA SER A 146 -5.46 17.98 -14.34
C SER A 146 -5.41 16.82 -15.34
N ILE A 147 -6.08 15.72 -15.00
CA ILE A 147 -6.23 14.58 -15.93
C ILE A 147 -7.15 15.01 -17.08
N PRO A 148 -6.77 14.81 -18.36
CA PRO A 148 -7.60 15.28 -19.47
C PRO A 148 -9.00 14.64 -19.43
N GLY A 149 -10.04 15.48 -19.50
CA GLY A 149 -11.44 15.04 -19.38
C GLY A 149 -11.90 14.73 -17.94
N HIS A 150 -10.99 14.72 -16.96
CA HIS A 150 -11.27 14.30 -15.59
C HIS A 150 -10.72 15.28 -14.54
N PRO A 151 -11.37 16.44 -14.35
CA PRO A 151 -10.88 17.49 -13.46
C PRO A 151 -10.88 17.05 -11.99
N ALA A 152 -9.87 17.49 -11.26
CA ALA A 152 -9.75 17.28 -9.82
C ALA A 152 -10.52 18.31 -8.99
N THR A 153 -11.20 17.85 -7.94
CA THR A 153 -11.83 18.66 -6.90
C THR A 153 -11.12 18.45 -5.57
N PHE A 154 -10.53 19.52 -5.03
CA PHE A 154 -9.79 19.50 -3.78
C PHE A 154 -10.68 19.87 -2.60
N ASN A 155 -10.59 19.09 -1.52
CA ASN A 155 -11.22 19.38 -0.25
C ASN A 155 -10.20 19.26 0.89
N ARG A 156 -9.86 20.38 1.54
CA ARG A 156 -8.88 20.45 2.63
C ARG A 156 -9.46 20.12 4.01
N ARG A 157 -10.75 19.80 4.08
CA ARG A 157 -11.48 19.37 5.30
C ARG A 157 -12.58 18.39 4.93
N PRO A 158 -12.24 17.25 4.30
CA PRO A 158 -13.25 16.33 3.79
C PRO A 158 -14.00 15.66 4.95
N THR A 159 -15.31 15.52 4.79
CA THR A 159 -16.11 14.65 5.66
C THR A 159 -16.20 13.27 5.00
N MET A 160 -16.41 12.22 5.80
CA MET A 160 -16.65 10.88 5.26
C MET A 160 -17.86 10.85 4.30
N ALA A 161 -18.89 11.68 4.57
CA ALA A 161 -20.05 11.81 3.70
C ALA A 161 -19.70 12.41 2.32
N TRP A 162 -18.79 13.39 2.29
CA TRP A 162 -18.30 13.99 1.04
C TRP A 162 -17.50 12.97 0.22
N ILE A 163 -16.59 12.23 0.87
CA ILE A 163 -15.82 11.15 0.21
C ILE A 163 -16.79 10.10 -0.35
N ALA A 164 -17.72 9.64 0.49
CA ALA A 164 -18.72 8.65 0.10
C ALA A 164 -19.61 9.12 -1.08
N SER A 165 -19.88 10.42 -1.22
CA SER A 165 -20.67 10.92 -2.35
C SER A 165 -19.95 10.80 -3.69
N TRP A 166 -18.63 11.02 -3.72
CA TRP A 166 -17.82 10.84 -4.93
C TRP A 166 -17.70 9.37 -5.29
N LEU A 167 -17.35 8.53 -4.31
CA LEU A 167 -17.23 7.09 -4.52
C LEU A 167 -18.54 6.45 -4.99
N ARG A 168 -19.71 6.94 -4.52
CA ARG A 168 -21.03 6.50 -5.03
C ARG A 168 -21.27 6.84 -6.49
N GLY A 169 -20.65 7.92 -7.00
CA GLY A 169 -20.68 8.29 -8.41
C GLY A 169 -19.73 7.47 -9.28
N GLY A 170 -18.95 6.55 -8.69
CA GLY A 170 -17.90 5.81 -9.39
C GLY A 170 -16.61 6.61 -9.57
N HIS A 171 -16.48 7.75 -8.89
CA HIS A 171 -15.33 8.63 -9.00
C HIS A 171 -14.24 8.27 -7.99
N PRO A 172 -12.97 8.12 -8.40
CA PRO A 172 -11.88 7.82 -7.47
C PRO A 172 -11.56 9.03 -6.58
N VAL A 173 -11.14 8.76 -5.35
CA VAL A 173 -10.76 9.79 -4.37
C VAL A 173 -9.41 9.46 -3.77
N ILE A 174 -8.41 10.32 -3.93
CA ILE A 174 -7.15 10.24 -3.19
C ILE A 174 -7.34 10.95 -1.85
N VAL A 175 -6.93 10.34 -0.75
CA VAL A 175 -6.99 10.96 0.59
C VAL A 175 -5.61 11.09 1.19
N GLY A 176 -5.31 12.27 1.72
CA GLY A 176 -4.11 12.54 2.50
C GLY A 176 -4.38 12.39 3.99
N MET A 177 -3.55 11.62 4.68
CA MET A 177 -3.65 11.38 6.13
C MET A 177 -2.34 11.71 6.85
N LYS A 178 -2.46 12.21 8.08
CA LYS A 178 -1.30 12.36 8.98
C LYS A 178 -1.04 11.03 9.65
N LEU A 179 0.20 10.56 9.66
CA LEU A 179 0.57 9.32 10.36
C LEU A 179 0.78 9.59 11.86
N LYS A 180 0.48 8.61 12.72
CA LYS A 180 0.64 8.75 14.18
C LYS A 180 2.10 9.02 14.60
N GLY A 181 3.07 8.48 13.86
CA GLY A 181 4.52 8.71 14.07
C GLY A 181 5.06 10.01 13.45
N GLY A 182 4.20 10.83 12.83
CA GLY A 182 4.60 12.00 12.04
C GLY A 182 4.73 11.69 10.55
N GLY A 183 4.72 12.75 9.72
CA GLY A 183 4.66 12.63 8.25
C GLY A 183 3.24 12.51 7.71
N THR A 184 3.15 12.32 6.40
CA THR A 184 1.89 12.18 5.66
C THR A 184 1.93 10.94 4.77
N HIS A 185 0.76 10.38 4.52
CA HIS A 185 0.56 9.27 3.59
C HIS A 185 -0.65 9.56 2.72
N PHE A 186 -0.61 9.07 1.48
CA PHE A 186 -1.71 9.19 0.53
C PHE A 186 -2.11 7.79 0.09
N VAL A 187 -3.42 7.60 -0.07
CA VAL A 187 -4.00 6.36 -0.60
C VAL A 187 -5.14 6.68 -1.54
N THR A 188 -5.40 5.77 -2.47
CA THR A 188 -6.51 5.89 -3.42
C THR A 188 -7.72 5.09 -2.96
N LEU A 189 -8.83 5.76 -2.71
CA LEU A 189 -10.13 5.13 -2.45
C LEU A 189 -10.83 4.84 -3.77
N THR A 190 -11.25 3.58 -3.94
CA THR A 190 -11.73 3.03 -5.22
C THR A 190 -13.24 2.80 -5.24
N GLY A 191 -13.87 2.72 -4.08
CA GLY A 191 -15.32 2.56 -3.96
C GLY A 191 -15.79 2.46 -2.51
N LEU A 192 -17.11 2.34 -2.32
CA LEU A 192 -17.68 2.04 -1.01
C LEU A 192 -17.46 0.57 -0.64
N SER A 193 -17.14 0.33 0.63
CA SER A 193 -17.23 -0.98 1.27
C SER A 193 -18.30 -0.93 2.37
N GLY A 194 -19.52 -1.32 2.02
CA GLY A 194 -20.67 -1.18 2.90
C GLY A 194 -21.03 0.29 3.20
N ALA A 195 -21.64 0.53 4.37
CA ALA A 195 -22.12 1.86 4.76
C ALA A 195 -21.06 2.76 5.41
N ASN A 196 -20.01 2.17 5.98
CA ASN A 196 -19.10 2.84 6.90
C ASN A 196 -17.62 2.74 6.50
N ASP A 197 -17.30 2.16 5.34
CA ASP A 197 -15.93 1.94 4.92
C ASP A 197 -15.74 2.09 3.41
N PHE A 198 -14.48 2.03 2.97
CA PHE A 198 -14.08 2.22 1.58
C PHE A 198 -13.12 1.12 1.14
N TRP A 199 -13.21 0.75 -0.13
CA TRP A 199 -12.13 0.00 -0.80
C TRP A 199 -10.98 0.94 -1.10
N THR A 200 -9.76 0.47 -0.85
CA THR A 200 -8.53 1.26 -0.90
C THR A 200 -7.47 0.52 -1.69
N ASN A 201 -6.70 1.26 -2.47
CA ASN A 201 -5.41 0.87 -3.00
C ASN A 201 -4.34 1.70 -2.28
N ASP A 202 -3.56 1.06 -1.42
CA ASP A 202 -2.49 1.71 -0.67
C ASP A 202 -1.16 1.55 -1.43
N PRO A 203 -0.46 2.64 -1.81
CA PRO A 203 0.77 2.57 -2.57
C PRO A 203 2.01 2.23 -1.74
N TRP A 204 1.93 2.15 -0.41
CA TRP A 204 3.03 1.77 0.46
C TRP A 204 2.99 0.28 0.79
N GLU A 205 1.88 -0.20 1.35
CA GLU A 205 1.78 -1.54 1.92
C GLU A 205 1.85 -2.65 0.87
N GLN A 206 2.55 -3.74 1.21
CA GLN A 206 2.67 -4.89 0.30
C GLN A 206 1.33 -5.62 0.19
N ASN A 207 0.93 -5.99 -1.03
CA ASN A 207 -0.37 -6.61 -1.35
C ASN A 207 -1.59 -5.77 -0.93
N ALA A 208 -1.49 -4.45 -0.92
CA ALA A 208 -2.56 -3.56 -0.46
C ALA A 208 -3.45 -3.02 -1.59
N ALA A 209 -3.72 -3.86 -2.57
CA ALA A 209 -4.73 -3.63 -3.60
C ALA A 209 -6.11 -4.08 -3.10
N HIS A 210 -7.13 -3.25 -3.25
CA HIS A 210 -8.52 -3.54 -2.90
C HIS A 210 -8.73 -4.02 -1.45
N VAL A 211 -8.20 -3.25 -0.51
CA VAL A 211 -8.26 -3.51 0.93
C VAL A 211 -9.18 -2.53 1.66
N LEU A 212 -9.61 -2.85 2.87
CA LEU A 212 -10.51 -2.01 3.67
C LEU A 212 -9.80 -0.77 4.21
N PHE A 213 -10.36 0.42 4.00
CA PHE A 213 -9.79 1.66 4.55
C PHE A 213 -9.74 1.66 6.09
N SER A 214 -10.66 0.95 6.75
CA SER A 214 -10.67 0.74 8.21
C SER A 214 -9.69 -0.31 8.75
N GLY A 215 -9.00 -1.04 7.87
CA GLY A 215 -8.03 -2.08 8.24
C GLY A 215 -6.90 -1.60 9.15
N ASP A 216 -6.16 -2.55 9.71
CA ASP A 216 -5.03 -2.32 10.62
C ASP A 216 -3.78 -1.91 9.82
N TRP A 217 -3.80 -0.67 9.33
CA TRP A 217 -2.65 0.00 8.74
C TRP A 217 -1.89 0.62 9.89
N PHE A 218 -0.73 0.05 10.26
CA PHE A 218 0.11 0.59 11.32
C PHE A 218 0.25 2.11 11.11
N ASP A 219 -0.31 2.88 12.04
CA ASP A 219 -0.32 4.34 12.10
C ASP A 219 -1.29 5.16 11.22
N ARG A 220 -2.45 4.64 10.82
CA ARG A 220 -3.53 5.50 10.28
C ARG A 220 -3.86 6.63 11.26
N GLY A 221 -3.71 7.87 10.83
CA GLY A 221 -4.18 9.04 11.56
C GLY A 221 -5.26 9.82 10.80
N GLN A 222 -5.38 11.10 11.10
CA GLN A 222 -6.51 11.91 10.64
C GLN A 222 -6.39 12.21 9.14
N VAL A 223 -7.46 11.90 8.38
CA VAL A 223 -7.63 12.42 7.01
C VAL A 223 -7.72 13.95 7.08
N TYR A 224 -6.80 14.63 6.41
CA TYR A 224 -6.72 16.09 6.41
C TYR A 224 -7.00 16.69 5.04
N GLU A 225 -6.95 15.91 3.96
CA GLU A 225 -7.33 16.35 2.63
C GLU A 225 -7.87 15.20 1.78
N ALA A 226 -8.64 15.54 0.75
CA ALA A 226 -9.10 14.63 -0.27
C ALA A 226 -9.13 15.31 -1.64
N ILE A 227 -8.85 14.54 -2.69
CA ILE A 227 -8.82 14.95 -4.08
C ILE A 227 -9.71 13.97 -4.85
N ALA A 228 -10.86 14.43 -5.32
CA ALA A 228 -11.79 13.61 -6.11
C ALA A 228 -11.68 13.96 -7.59
N PHE A 229 -11.86 12.97 -8.47
CA PHE A 229 -11.75 13.17 -9.92
C PHE A 229 -13.06 12.77 -10.62
N SER A 230 -13.64 13.67 -11.41
CA SER A 230 -14.93 13.42 -12.10
C SER A 230 -14.75 12.76 -13.46
#